data_AF-B1IHK2-F1
#
_entry.id   AF-B1IHK2-F1
#
_cell.length_a   1.000
_cell.length_b   1.000
_cell.length_c   1.000
_cell.angle_alpha   90.00
_cell.angle_beta   90.00
_cell.angle_gamma   90.00
#
_symmetry.space_group_name_H-M   'P 1'
#
loop_
_entity.id
_entity.type
_entity.pdbx_description
1 polymer ?
#
loop_
_entity_poly.entity_id
_entity_poly.type
_entity_poly.pdbx_seq_one_letter_code
_entity_poly.pdbx_strand_id
1 'polypeptide(L)'
;MQINGRKHHKVGFGFPLNHYEGITVAIYIEEALKTLSTIFQGFSIDLQELYNKFCYKESPFIMRAKDSIEHIFSELYNVPNEIRTNYFKIKILELLLFLSVVDVKVKGEERPYFTKKQVGTVKNIMKYMTEHIDKNFTLEDLSSKFEIPLTSMKNYFKGVYGTSIYSYMRSYRMQVAALMLRETNENITVIAGKVGYENSSKFASAFKKIMNSLPSEYRRRFI
;
A
#
# COMPACT_ATOMS: atom_id res chain seq x y z
N MET A 1 -8.35 2.40 4.95
CA MET A 1 -8.83 1.37 5.90
C MET A 1 -9.12 0.08 5.16
N GLN A 2 -8.76 -1.06 5.75
CA GLN A 2 -9.04 -2.40 5.24
C GLN A 2 -9.80 -3.20 6.31
N ILE A 3 -10.87 -3.90 5.93
CA ILE A 3 -11.67 -4.77 6.80
C ILE A 3 -11.73 -6.17 6.17
N ASN A 4 -11.55 -7.22 6.96
CA ASN A 4 -11.62 -8.61 6.48
C ASN A 4 -11.96 -9.58 7.61
N GLY A 5 -12.54 -10.73 7.26
CA GLY A 5 -13.03 -11.73 8.22
C GLY A 5 -12.01 -12.79 8.66
N ARG A 6 -10.76 -12.73 8.16
CA ARG A 6 -9.65 -13.68 8.42
C ARG A 6 -9.90 -15.21 8.28
N LYS A 7 -11.10 -15.69 7.92
CA LYS A 7 -11.46 -17.13 7.88
C LYS A 7 -10.54 -18.02 7.03
N HIS A 8 -9.96 -17.51 5.92
CA HIS A 8 -9.12 -18.30 5.00
C HIS A 8 -7.66 -17.85 4.91
N HIS A 9 -7.17 -17.06 5.86
CA HIS A 9 -5.77 -16.64 5.87
C HIS A 9 -4.84 -17.79 6.33
N LYS A 10 -4.69 -18.82 5.50
CA LYS A 10 -3.65 -19.88 5.67
C LYS A 10 -2.25 -19.40 5.26
N VAL A 11 -2.09 -18.17 4.77
CA VAL A 11 -0.80 -17.66 4.30
C VAL A 11 -0.62 -16.22 4.78
N GLY A 12 0.53 -15.95 5.39
CA GLY A 12 0.88 -14.66 5.99
C GLY A 12 0.60 -13.46 5.09
N PHE A 13 0.11 -12.39 5.72
CA PHE A 13 -0.05 -11.08 5.12
C PHE A 13 1.29 -10.34 5.12
N GLY A 14 1.63 -9.67 4.02
CA GLY A 14 2.90 -8.95 3.91
C GLY A 14 2.77 -7.75 2.98
N PHE A 15 3.23 -6.60 3.46
CA PHE A 15 3.35 -5.40 2.64
C PHE A 15 4.45 -5.61 1.60
N PRO A 16 4.27 -5.17 0.34
CA PRO A 16 5.30 -5.33 -0.69
C PRO A 16 6.67 -4.78 -0.29
N LEU A 17 6.69 -3.75 0.57
CA LEU A 17 7.88 -3.09 1.10
C LEU A 17 8.30 -3.59 2.50
N ASN A 18 7.64 -4.61 3.04
CA ASN A 18 7.82 -5.12 4.42
C ASN A 18 7.71 -4.06 5.53
N HIS A 19 7.15 -2.89 5.22
CA HIS A 19 6.96 -1.79 6.16
C HIS A 19 5.46 -1.60 6.40
N TYR A 20 5.07 -1.57 7.68
CA TYR A 20 3.72 -1.25 8.12
C TYR A 20 3.77 -0.18 9.20
N GLU A 21 3.11 0.94 8.93
CA GLU A 21 2.83 1.97 9.91
C GLU A 21 1.31 2.16 9.94
N GLY A 22 0.68 1.82 11.06
CA GLY A 22 -0.77 1.87 11.16
C GLY A 22 -1.33 1.18 12.40
N ILE A 23 -2.66 1.26 12.53
CA ILE A 23 -3.41 0.66 13.63
C ILE A 23 -4.20 -0.55 13.12
N THR A 24 -4.09 -1.67 13.84
CA THR A 24 -4.88 -2.88 13.59
C THR A 24 -5.85 -3.10 14.74
N VAL A 25 -7.14 -3.20 14.41
CA VAL A 25 -8.21 -3.55 15.35
C VAL A 25 -8.66 -4.97 15.04
N ALA A 26 -8.54 -5.87 16.02
CA ALA A 26 -9.03 -7.24 15.92
C ALA A 26 -10.29 -7.40 16.77
N ILE A 27 -11.37 -7.88 16.17
CA ILE A 27 -12.65 -8.08 16.84
C ILE A 27 -13.02 -9.56 16.74
N TYR A 28 -13.10 -10.21 17.90
CA TYR A 28 -13.65 -11.55 18.02
C TYR A 28 -15.16 -11.41 18.25
N ILE A 29 -15.96 -11.73 17.25
CA ILE A 29 -17.38 -11.37 17.19
C ILE A 29 -18.15 -11.97 18.37
N GLU A 30 -17.93 -13.24 18.70
CA GLU A 30 -18.67 -13.94 19.75
C GLU A 30 -18.41 -13.33 21.15
N GLU A 31 -17.16 -13.01 21.46
CA GLU A 31 -16.73 -12.38 22.71
C GLU A 31 -17.15 -10.91 22.78
N ALA A 32 -17.06 -10.19 21.66
CA ALA A 32 -17.46 -8.80 21.58
C ALA A 32 -18.97 -8.62 21.76
N LEU A 33 -19.80 -9.50 21.18
CA LEU A 33 -21.26 -9.45 21.35
C LEU A 33 -21.68 -9.62 22.82
N LYS A 34 -21.06 -10.56 23.55
CA LYS A 34 -21.30 -10.76 24.99
C LYS A 34 -20.94 -9.53 25.82
N THR A 35 -19.86 -8.86 25.44
CA THR A 35 -19.35 -7.68 26.16
C THR A 35 -20.20 -6.45 25.88
N LEU A 36 -20.56 -6.21 24.61
CA LEU A 36 -21.35 -5.05 24.21
C LEU A 36 -22.77 -5.09 24.78
N SER A 37 -23.39 -6.28 24.82
CA SER A 37 -24.74 -6.44 25.40
C SER A 37 -24.80 -6.13 26.89
N THR A 38 -23.67 -6.28 27.60
CA THR A 38 -23.57 -6.03 29.04
C THR A 38 -23.28 -4.55 29.34
N ILE A 39 -22.47 -3.88 28.50
CA ILE A 39 -22.00 -2.52 28.77
C ILE A 39 -23.01 -1.45 28.32
N PHE A 40 -23.81 -1.72 27.28
CA PHE A 40 -24.65 -0.70 26.67
C PHE A 40 -26.11 -1.14 26.49
N GLN A 41 -26.93 -0.98 27.53
CA GLN A 41 -28.39 -0.95 27.33
C GLN A 41 -28.73 0.25 26.43
N GLY A 42 -29.22 0.00 25.21
CA GLY A 42 -29.67 1.03 24.26
C GLY A 42 -28.73 1.35 23.10
N PHE A 43 -27.55 0.72 23.03
CA PHE A 43 -26.61 0.91 21.90
C PHE A 43 -26.61 -0.34 21.00
N SER A 44 -27.42 -0.33 19.94
CA SER A 44 -27.55 -1.46 19.02
C SER A 44 -26.49 -1.39 17.90
N ILE A 45 -25.29 -1.90 18.15
CA ILE A 45 -24.36 -2.24 17.06
C ILE A 45 -24.48 -3.74 16.80
N ASP A 46 -25.02 -4.09 15.63
CA ASP A 46 -25.00 -5.47 15.16
C ASP A 46 -23.65 -5.77 14.50
N LEU A 47 -22.74 -6.38 15.26
CA LEU A 47 -21.42 -6.79 14.76
C LEU A 47 -21.52 -7.85 13.65
N GLN A 48 -22.58 -8.66 13.64
CA GLN A 48 -22.79 -9.67 12.61
C GLN A 48 -23.25 -9.02 11.30
N GLU A 49 -24.11 -8.01 11.39
CA GLU A 49 -24.49 -7.17 10.25
C GLU A 49 -23.27 -6.43 9.69
N LEU A 50 -22.46 -5.81 10.55
CA LEU A 50 -21.20 -5.18 10.13
C LEU A 50 -20.27 -6.17 9.43
N TYR A 51 -20.10 -7.37 10.00
CA TYR A 51 -19.31 -8.42 9.37
C TYR A 51 -19.85 -8.77 7.98
N ASN A 52 -21.16 -8.97 7.84
CA ASN A 52 -21.78 -9.31 6.56
C ASN A 52 -21.66 -8.17 5.53
N LYS A 53 -21.78 -6.91 6.00
CA LYS A 53 -21.69 -5.69 5.20
C LYS A 53 -20.29 -5.48 4.63
N PHE A 54 -19.24 -5.73 5.42
CA PHE A 54 -17.85 -5.44 5.03
C PHE A 54 -17.03 -6.67 4.62
N CYS A 55 -17.45 -7.89 4.93
CA CYS A 55 -16.71 -9.12 4.59
C CYS A 55 -17.46 -9.99 3.57
N TYR A 56 -18.33 -9.38 2.75
CA TYR A 56 -19.11 -10.07 1.73
C TYR A 56 -18.22 -10.85 0.75
N LYS A 57 -18.65 -12.08 0.42
CA LYS A 57 -17.91 -13.04 -0.43
C LYS A 57 -16.47 -13.30 0.00
N GLU A 58 -16.16 -13.13 1.28
CA GLU A 58 -14.83 -13.36 1.87
C GLU A 58 -13.73 -12.47 1.27
N SER A 59 -14.11 -11.43 0.53
CA SER A 59 -13.19 -10.45 -0.02
C SER A 59 -12.87 -9.37 1.02
N PRO A 60 -11.61 -8.90 1.09
CA PRO A 60 -11.27 -7.79 1.97
C PRO A 60 -11.93 -6.51 1.44
N PHE A 61 -12.69 -5.83 2.29
CA PHE A 61 -13.18 -4.51 1.99
C PHE A 61 -12.08 -3.46 2.16
N ILE A 62 -11.92 -2.59 1.17
CA ILE A 62 -10.92 -1.53 1.18
C ILE A 62 -11.61 -0.21 0.85
N MET A 63 -11.42 0.78 1.71
CA MET A 63 -11.81 2.16 1.43
C MET A 63 -10.68 3.14 1.76
N ARG A 64 -10.63 4.25 1.03
CA ARG A 64 -9.83 5.40 1.47
C ARG A 64 -10.44 5.92 2.78
N ALA A 65 -9.58 6.29 3.74
CA ALA A 65 -10.05 6.97 4.93
C ALA A 65 -10.69 8.30 4.46
N LYS A 66 -11.95 8.51 4.84
CA LYS A 66 -12.53 9.86 4.82
C LYS A 66 -12.03 10.60 6.07
N ASP A 67 -12.16 11.92 6.08
CA ASP A 67 -11.73 12.78 7.20
C ASP A 67 -12.22 12.28 8.56
N SER A 68 -13.43 11.71 8.63
CA SER A 68 -14.00 11.12 9.86
C SER A 68 -13.23 9.90 10.37
N ILE A 69 -12.75 9.02 9.49
CA ILE A 69 -11.94 7.85 9.88
C ILE A 69 -10.53 8.31 10.28
N GLU A 70 -9.97 9.24 9.53
CA GLU A 70 -8.64 9.79 9.82
C GLU A 70 -8.63 10.48 11.19
N HIS A 71 -9.68 11.23 11.51
CA HIS A 71 -9.89 11.82 12.83
C HIS A 71 -9.85 10.76 13.94
N ILE A 72 -10.66 9.70 13.83
CA ILE A 72 -10.70 8.61 14.83
C ILE A 72 -9.31 7.99 15.07
N PHE A 73 -8.55 7.69 14.01
CA PHE A 73 -7.26 7.02 14.15
C PHE A 73 -6.11 7.96 14.53
N SER A 74 -6.11 9.21 14.07
CA SER A 74 -5.04 10.17 14.36
C SER A 74 -4.90 10.45 15.86
N GLU A 75 -6.02 10.49 16.58
CA GLU A 75 -6.04 10.76 18.01
C GLU A 75 -5.44 9.61 18.83
N LEU A 76 -5.50 8.36 18.32
CA LEU A 76 -4.97 7.19 19.02
C LEU A 76 -3.44 7.23 19.20
N TYR A 77 -2.71 7.98 18.38
CA TYR A 77 -1.25 8.08 18.47
C TYR A 77 -0.76 9.00 19.59
N ASN A 78 -1.58 9.96 20.03
CA ASN A 78 -1.17 11.03 20.95
C ASN A 78 -1.78 10.88 22.35
N VAL A 79 -2.36 9.72 22.68
CA VAL A 79 -3.07 9.50 23.95
C VAL A 79 -2.10 9.28 25.11
N PRO A 80 -2.24 10.01 26.24
CA PRO A 80 -1.50 9.77 27.47
C PRO A 80 -1.65 8.32 27.98
N ASN A 81 -0.58 7.76 28.53
CA ASN A 81 -0.53 6.35 28.95
C ASN A 81 -1.64 6.00 29.98
N GLU A 82 -1.98 6.96 30.83
CA GLU A 82 -2.86 6.84 31.99
C GLU A 82 -4.30 6.53 31.58
N ILE A 83 -4.75 7.07 30.44
CA ILE A 83 -6.12 6.92 29.95
C ILE A 83 -6.24 6.05 28.70
N ARG A 84 -5.10 5.62 28.14
CA ARG A 84 -5.03 5.00 26.80
C ARG A 84 -6.01 3.87 26.59
N THR A 85 -6.08 2.92 27.52
CA THR A 85 -6.96 1.75 27.38
C THR A 85 -8.44 2.13 27.32
N ASN A 86 -8.89 3.05 28.17
CA ASN A 86 -10.29 3.47 28.17
C ASN A 86 -10.60 4.37 26.98
N TYR A 87 -9.66 5.23 26.58
CA TYR A 87 -9.79 6.05 25.39
C TYR A 87 -9.90 5.18 24.12
N PHE A 88 -9.09 4.13 24.00
CA PHE A 88 -9.17 3.20 22.89
C PHE A 88 -10.54 2.53 22.81
N LYS A 89 -11.12 2.10 23.94
CA LYS A 89 -12.48 1.54 23.96
C LYS A 89 -13.50 2.51 23.37
N ILE A 90 -13.46 3.78 23.76
CA ILE A 90 -14.36 4.82 23.24
C ILE A 90 -14.17 4.99 21.72
N LYS A 91 -12.93 5.05 21.25
CA LYS A 91 -12.63 5.21 19.83
C LYS A 91 -13.01 3.99 18.98
N ILE A 92 -12.88 2.78 19.51
CA ILE A 92 -13.37 1.58 18.84
C ILE A 92 -14.90 1.60 18.75
N LEU A 93 -15.61 2.06 19.78
CA LEU A 93 -17.07 2.21 19.74
C LEU A 93 -17.51 3.27 18.72
N GLU A 94 -16.84 4.43 18.71
CA GLU A 94 -17.04 5.48 17.71
C GLU A 94 -16.84 4.94 16.29
N LEU A 95 -15.76 4.18 16.07
CA LEU A 95 -15.49 3.51 14.80
C LEU A 95 -16.62 2.54 14.41
N LEU A 96 -17.06 1.69 15.33
CA LEU A 96 -18.13 0.72 15.04
C LEU A 96 -19.47 1.39 14.74
N LEU A 97 -19.81 2.47 15.46
CA LEU A 97 -21.00 3.27 15.17
C LEU A 97 -20.89 3.96 13.81
N PHE A 98 -19.73 4.52 13.49
CA PHE A 98 -19.50 5.10 12.18
C PHE A 98 -19.66 4.04 11.07
N LEU A 99 -19.10 2.85 11.24
CA LEU A 99 -19.21 1.76 10.27
C LEU A 99 -20.66 1.27 10.07
N SER A 100 -21.52 1.37 11.09
CA SER A 100 -22.92 0.96 10.97
C SER A 100 -23.70 1.88 10.02
N VAL A 101 -23.44 3.19 10.07
CA VAL A 101 -24.12 4.19 9.23
C VAL A 101 -23.45 4.45 7.88
N VAL A 102 -22.19 4.04 7.70
CA VAL A 102 -21.50 4.24 6.42
C VAL A 102 -22.21 3.45 5.32
N ASP A 103 -22.79 4.16 4.36
CA ASP A 103 -23.28 3.55 3.13
C ASP A 103 -22.10 3.02 2.33
N VAL A 104 -21.91 1.72 2.43
CA VAL A 104 -21.08 0.98 1.50
C VAL A 104 -21.98 0.74 0.31
N LYS A 105 -21.75 1.46 -0.81
CA LYS A 105 -22.27 0.97 -2.09
C LYS A 105 -21.82 -0.49 -2.15
N VAL A 106 -22.76 -1.44 -2.24
CA VAL A 106 -22.48 -2.89 -2.31
C VAL A 106 -21.44 -3.21 -3.40
N LYS A 107 -21.28 -2.28 -4.34
CA LYS A 107 -20.09 -2.09 -5.17
C LYS A 107 -19.13 -1.10 -4.50
N GLY A 108 -18.35 -1.54 -3.52
CA GLY A 108 -17.05 -0.92 -3.29
C GLY A 108 -16.32 -0.93 -4.63
N GLU A 109 -15.37 -0.02 -4.88
CA GLU A 109 -14.50 -0.22 -6.05
C GLU A 109 -14.00 -1.66 -5.99
N GLU A 110 -14.44 -2.53 -6.91
CA GLU A 110 -14.03 -3.92 -6.95
C GLU A 110 -12.53 -3.89 -7.16
N ARG A 111 -11.77 -3.93 -6.08
CA ARG A 111 -10.33 -4.01 -6.14
C ARG A 111 -10.03 -5.47 -6.44
N PRO A 112 -9.50 -5.79 -7.63
CA PRO A 112 -9.30 -7.16 -8.04
C PRO A 112 -8.46 -7.88 -6.98
N TYR A 113 -8.99 -8.97 -6.45
CA TYR A 113 -8.23 -9.87 -5.61
C TYR A 113 -7.26 -10.66 -6.50
N PHE A 114 -5.97 -10.61 -6.17
CA PHE A 114 -4.95 -11.38 -6.86
C PHE A 114 -4.51 -12.55 -6.01
N THR A 115 -4.49 -13.73 -6.61
CA THR A 115 -3.99 -14.96 -5.97
C THR A 115 -2.52 -14.83 -5.61
N LYS A 116 -2.06 -15.63 -4.64
CA LYS A 116 -0.63 -15.69 -4.23
C LYS A 116 0.30 -15.91 -5.44
N LYS A 117 -0.11 -16.74 -6.41
CA LYS A 117 0.65 -16.98 -7.65
C LYS A 117 0.79 -15.71 -8.47
N GLN A 118 -0.31 -15.00 -8.72
CA GLN A 118 -0.31 -13.74 -9.49
C GLN A 118 0.56 -12.67 -8.81
N VAL A 119 0.41 -12.50 -7.49
CA VAL A 119 1.26 -11.57 -6.71
C VAL A 119 2.73 -11.99 -6.77
N GLY A 120 3.01 -13.29 -6.64
CA GLY A 120 4.36 -13.84 -6.75
C GLY A 120 5.00 -13.56 -8.11
N THR A 121 4.27 -13.75 -9.21
CA THR A 121 4.75 -13.46 -10.56
C THR A 121 5.16 -12.00 -10.70
N VAL A 122 4.32 -11.04 -10.29
CA VAL A 122 4.66 -9.61 -10.41
C VAL A 122 5.75 -9.17 -9.42
N LYS A 123 5.89 -9.84 -8.28
CA LYS A 123 7.05 -9.66 -7.39
C LYS A 123 8.36 -10.13 -8.04
N ASN A 124 8.33 -11.26 -8.74
CA ASN A 124 9.50 -11.76 -9.47
C ASN A 124 9.87 -10.84 -10.64
N ILE A 125 8.88 -10.33 -11.38
CA ILE A 125 9.09 -9.31 -12.42
C ILE A 125 9.76 -8.08 -11.82
N MET A 126 9.22 -7.52 -10.75
CA MET A 126 9.79 -6.35 -10.08
C MET A 126 11.23 -6.61 -9.65
N LYS A 127 11.49 -7.72 -8.94
CA LYS A 127 12.83 -8.11 -8.49
C LYS A 127 13.82 -8.17 -9.64
N TYR A 128 13.46 -8.87 -10.72
CA TYR A 128 14.31 -8.99 -11.91
C TYR A 128 14.63 -7.63 -12.54
N MET A 129 13.64 -6.76 -12.68
CA MET A 129 13.85 -5.42 -13.23
C MET A 129 14.74 -4.55 -12.33
N THR A 130 14.63 -4.69 -11.01
CA THR A 130 15.48 -3.95 -10.07
C THR A 130 16.92 -4.48 -9.98
N GLU A 131 17.11 -5.80 -10.17
CA GLU A 131 18.45 -6.41 -10.27
C GLU A 131 19.17 -6.06 -11.58
N HIS A 132 18.40 -5.68 -12.60
CA HIS A 132 18.90 -5.24 -13.91
C HIS A 132 18.46 -3.80 -14.22
N ILE A 133 18.64 -2.91 -13.23
CA ILE A 133 18.16 -1.53 -13.28
C ILE A 133 18.72 -0.73 -14.47
N ASP A 134 19.93 -1.08 -14.91
CA ASP A 134 20.67 -0.53 -16.04
C ASP A 134 20.08 -0.92 -17.41
N LYS A 135 19.27 -1.99 -17.47
CA LYS A 135 18.70 -2.50 -18.71
C LYS A 135 17.28 -1.99 -18.95
N ASN A 136 16.96 -1.73 -20.20
CA ASN A 136 15.61 -1.38 -20.63
C ASN A 136 14.89 -2.64 -21.13
N PHE A 137 13.72 -2.92 -20.57
CA PHE A 137 12.86 -4.03 -20.96
C PHE A 137 11.58 -3.51 -21.60
N THR A 138 11.17 -4.11 -22.72
CA THR A 138 9.81 -3.93 -23.24
C THR A 138 8.83 -4.75 -22.40
N LEU A 139 7.53 -4.43 -22.50
CA LEU A 139 6.52 -5.23 -21.79
C LEU A 139 6.41 -6.63 -22.42
N GLU A 140 6.72 -6.74 -23.71
CA GLU A 140 6.77 -7.97 -24.49
C GLU A 140 7.92 -8.87 -24.03
N ASP A 141 9.10 -8.30 -23.73
CA ASP A 141 10.24 -9.04 -23.16
C ASP A 141 9.87 -9.66 -21.81
N LEU A 142 9.24 -8.87 -20.93
CA LEU A 142 8.81 -9.32 -19.62
C LEU A 142 7.66 -10.35 -19.72
N SER A 143 6.72 -10.12 -20.63
CA SER A 143 5.59 -11.02 -20.88
C SER A 143 6.09 -12.40 -21.32
N SER A 144 7.02 -12.43 -22.27
CA SER A 144 7.64 -13.66 -22.77
C SER A 144 8.48 -14.34 -21.68
N LYS A 145 9.32 -13.58 -20.97
CA LYS A 145 10.23 -14.14 -19.95
C LYS A 145 9.50 -14.77 -18.76
N PHE A 146 8.40 -14.16 -18.33
CA PHE A 146 7.64 -14.61 -17.16
C PHE A 146 6.38 -15.41 -17.53
N GLU A 147 6.23 -15.75 -18.82
CA GLU A 147 5.13 -16.56 -19.35
C GLU A 147 3.75 -16.06 -18.90
N ILE A 148 3.56 -14.74 -18.95
CA ILE A 148 2.34 -14.07 -18.50
C ILE A 148 1.80 -13.19 -19.64
N PRO A 149 0.50 -13.30 -19.98
CA PRO A 149 -0.09 -12.40 -20.98
C PRO A 149 0.07 -10.93 -20.59
N LEU A 150 0.42 -10.09 -21.55
CA LEU A 150 0.75 -8.68 -21.33
C LEU A 150 -0.37 -7.88 -20.63
N THR A 151 -1.63 -8.13 -20.98
CA THR A 151 -2.81 -7.54 -20.32
C THR A 151 -2.91 -7.95 -18.86
N SER A 152 -2.72 -9.23 -18.57
CA SER A 152 -2.71 -9.78 -17.21
C SER A 152 -1.56 -9.20 -16.40
N MET A 153 -0.36 -9.13 -16.97
CA MET A 153 0.82 -8.56 -16.33
C MET A 153 0.60 -7.09 -15.94
N LYS A 154 0.09 -6.26 -16.87
CA LYS A 154 -0.26 -4.85 -16.60
C LYS A 154 -1.28 -4.73 -15.47
N ASN A 155 -2.34 -5.54 -15.51
CA ASN A 155 -3.40 -5.52 -14.53
C ASN A 155 -2.89 -5.91 -13.13
N TYR A 156 -2.19 -7.05 -13.04
CA TYR A 156 -1.69 -7.57 -11.77
C TYR A 156 -0.65 -6.63 -11.18
N PHE A 157 0.25 -6.08 -12.00
CA PHE A 157 1.29 -5.16 -11.52
C PHE A 157 0.67 -3.87 -11.00
N LYS A 158 -0.27 -3.26 -11.74
CA LYS A 158 -0.97 -2.05 -11.29
C LYS A 158 -1.78 -2.31 -10.03
N GLY A 159 -2.41 -3.48 -9.93
CA GLY A 159 -3.16 -3.87 -8.75
C GLY A 159 -2.30 -4.10 -7.50
N VAL A 160 -1.08 -4.62 -7.66
CA VAL A 160 -0.16 -4.89 -6.53
C VAL A 160 0.67 -3.66 -6.14
N TYR A 161 1.17 -2.89 -7.11
CA TYR A 161 2.07 -1.75 -6.87
C TYR A 161 1.40 -0.38 -7.03
N GLY A 162 0.11 -0.34 -7.39
CA GLY A 162 -0.66 0.91 -7.52
C GLY A 162 -0.33 1.76 -8.76
N THR A 163 0.63 1.34 -9.59
CA THR A 163 1.12 2.10 -10.74
C THR A 163 1.53 1.18 -11.89
N SER A 164 1.77 1.73 -13.09
CA SER A 164 2.28 0.94 -14.21
C SER A 164 3.73 0.53 -14.01
N ILE A 165 4.14 -0.57 -14.67
CA ILE A 165 5.52 -1.10 -14.65
C ILE A 165 6.54 0.00 -14.98
N TYR A 166 6.31 0.75 -16.06
CA TYR A 166 7.22 1.82 -16.48
C TYR A 166 7.26 3.00 -15.51
N SER A 167 6.12 3.38 -14.94
CA SER A 167 6.07 4.46 -13.96
C SER A 167 6.80 4.06 -12.68
N TYR A 168 6.59 2.83 -12.21
CA TYR A 168 7.31 2.26 -11.07
C TYR A 168 8.82 2.29 -11.29
N MET A 169 9.30 1.71 -12.40
CA MET A 169 10.73 1.65 -12.69
C MET A 169 11.38 3.01 -12.87
N ARG A 170 10.65 3.97 -13.44
CA ARG A 170 11.15 5.35 -13.54
C ARG A 170 11.37 5.94 -12.15
N SER A 171 10.39 5.82 -11.26
CA SER A 171 10.52 6.29 -9.87
C SER A 171 11.64 5.57 -9.12
N TYR A 172 11.71 4.24 -9.24
CA TYR A 172 12.76 3.43 -8.61
C TYR A 172 14.17 3.84 -9.07
N ARG A 173 14.38 4.01 -10.38
CA ARG A 173 15.64 4.50 -10.95
C ARG A 173 16.05 5.87 -10.38
N MET A 174 15.10 6.79 -10.23
CA MET A 174 15.42 8.11 -9.66
C MET A 174 15.74 8.03 -8.17
N GLN A 175 15.07 7.15 -7.41
CA GLN A 175 15.41 6.92 -6.01
C GLN A 175 16.82 6.35 -5.84
N VAL A 176 17.20 5.37 -6.66
CA VAL A 176 18.56 4.81 -6.67
C VAL A 176 19.59 5.87 -7.09
N ALA A 177 19.30 6.67 -8.12
CA ALA A 177 20.18 7.76 -8.53
C ALA A 177 20.33 8.82 -7.43
N ALA A 178 19.25 9.16 -6.71
CA ALA A 178 19.30 10.11 -5.60
C ALA A 178 20.17 9.59 -4.45
N LEU A 179 20.12 8.29 -4.17
CA LEU A 179 21.01 7.63 -3.21
C LEU A 179 22.48 7.76 -3.64
N MET A 180 22.79 7.40 -4.89
CA MET A 180 24.15 7.53 -5.45
C MET A 180 24.67 8.97 -5.44
N LEU A 181 23.80 9.95 -5.75
CA LEU A 181 24.16 11.37 -5.71
C LEU A 181 24.50 11.87 -4.32
N ARG A 182 23.86 11.30 -3.28
CA ARG A 182 24.09 11.63 -1.86
C ARG A 182 25.32 10.95 -1.30
N GLU A 183 25.54 9.69 -1.66
CA GLU A 183 26.54 8.83 -1.02
C GLU A 183 27.87 8.78 -1.79
N THR A 184 27.91 9.28 -3.03
CA THR A 184 29.10 9.21 -3.88
C THR A 184 29.37 10.52 -4.62
N ASN A 185 30.64 10.71 -4.97
CA ASN A 185 31.11 11.81 -5.82
C ASN A 185 31.15 11.42 -7.31
N GLU A 186 30.48 10.34 -7.72
CA GLU A 186 30.49 9.88 -9.11
C GLU A 186 29.94 10.94 -10.07
N ASN A 187 30.41 10.95 -11.31
CA ASN A 187 29.91 11.88 -12.31
C ASN A 187 28.42 11.61 -12.58
N ILE A 188 27.60 12.66 -12.71
CA ILE A 188 26.15 12.56 -12.94
C ILE A 188 25.83 11.72 -14.19
N THR A 189 26.65 11.81 -15.24
CA THR A 189 26.50 10.99 -16.46
C THR A 189 26.76 9.51 -16.20
N VAL A 190 27.72 9.18 -15.31
CA VAL A 190 27.98 7.79 -14.91
C VAL A 190 26.81 7.24 -14.09
N ILE A 191 26.28 8.03 -13.16
CA ILE A 191 25.09 7.67 -12.37
C ILE A 191 23.90 7.44 -13.30
N ALA A 192 23.68 8.31 -14.28
CA ALA A 192 22.62 8.16 -15.28
C ALA A 192 22.74 6.81 -16.02
N GLY A 193 23.95 6.46 -16.47
CA GLY A 193 24.23 5.17 -17.11
C GLY A 193 23.94 3.98 -16.19
N LYS A 194 24.37 4.03 -14.92
CA LYS A 194 24.12 2.97 -13.93
C LYS A 194 22.64 2.71 -13.65
N VAL A 195 21.78 3.72 -13.81
CA VAL A 195 20.33 3.58 -13.67
C VAL A 195 19.60 3.44 -15.01
N GLY A 196 20.32 3.13 -16.10
CA GLY A 196 19.77 2.74 -17.39
C GLY A 196 19.36 3.90 -18.31
N TYR A 197 19.96 5.07 -18.14
CA TYR A 197 19.79 6.23 -19.02
C TYR A 197 21.04 6.47 -19.86
N GLU A 198 20.91 6.30 -21.17
CA GLU A 198 21.97 6.60 -22.16
C GLU A 198 22.17 8.11 -22.36
N ASN A 199 21.13 8.91 -22.09
CA ASN A 199 21.15 10.34 -22.32
C ASN A 199 20.97 11.13 -21.02
N SER A 200 22.00 11.87 -20.64
CA SER A 200 22.04 12.68 -19.41
C SER A 200 20.94 13.75 -19.35
N SER A 201 20.52 14.32 -20.48
CA SER A 201 19.43 15.31 -20.52
C SER A 201 18.07 14.67 -20.24
N LYS A 202 17.81 13.48 -20.79
CA LYS A 202 16.61 12.69 -20.47
C LYS A 202 16.59 12.27 -19.00
N PHE A 203 17.74 11.86 -18.48
CA PHE A 203 17.91 11.55 -17.05
C PHE A 203 17.60 12.78 -16.18
N ALA A 204 18.25 13.91 -16.42
CA ALA A 204 18.07 15.13 -15.63
C ALA A 204 16.60 15.61 -15.63
N SER A 205 15.93 15.48 -16.78
CA SER A 205 14.52 15.84 -16.92
C SER A 205 13.60 14.90 -16.11
N ALA A 206 13.86 13.59 -16.17
CA ALA A 206 13.12 12.61 -15.38
C ALA A 206 13.38 12.77 -13.87
N PHE A 207 14.63 13.04 -13.50
CA PHE A 207 15.05 13.26 -12.12
C PHE A 207 14.37 14.49 -11.54
N LYS A 208 14.40 15.63 -12.26
CA LYS A 208 13.71 16.85 -11.84
C LYS A 208 12.21 16.62 -11.64
N LYS A 209 11.58 15.85 -12.53
CA LYS A 209 10.15 15.55 -12.42
C LYS A 209 9.78 14.73 -11.18
N ILE A 210 10.65 13.84 -10.74
CA ILE A 210 10.37 12.92 -9.61
C ILE A 210 10.89 13.48 -8.28
N MET A 211 12.07 14.10 -8.28
CA MET A 211 12.76 14.61 -7.08
C MET A 211 12.57 16.12 -6.87
N ASN A 212 11.82 16.80 -7.74
CA ASN A 212 11.53 18.24 -7.70
C ASN A 212 12.79 19.14 -7.67
N SER A 213 13.93 18.64 -8.17
CA SER A 213 15.20 19.36 -8.23
C SER A 213 16.13 18.73 -9.27
N LEU A 214 17.07 19.50 -9.84
CA LEU A 214 18.04 18.93 -10.78
C LEU A 214 19.06 18.03 -10.04
N PRO A 215 19.65 17.01 -10.70
CA PRO A 215 20.63 16.11 -10.07
C PRO A 215 21.80 16.85 -9.39
N SER A 216 22.33 17.90 -10.03
CA SER A 216 23.42 18.72 -9.52
C SER A 216 23.00 19.54 -8.29
N GLU A 217 21.81 20.12 -8.32
CA GLU A 217 21.24 20.86 -7.19
C GLU A 217 20.95 19.93 -6.01
N TYR A 218 20.42 18.74 -6.29
CA TYR A 218 20.14 17.73 -5.27
C TYR A 218 21.41 17.31 -4.54
N ARG A 219 22.49 17.01 -5.27
CA ARG A 219 23.80 16.69 -4.68
C ARG A 219 24.31 17.80 -3.77
N ARG A 220 24.25 19.06 -4.21
CA ARG A 220 24.74 20.21 -3.43
C ARG A 220 24.04 20.37 -2.06
N ARG A 221 22.87 19.79 -1.85
CA ARG A 221 22.18 19.81 -0.54
C ARG A 221 22.82 18.89 0.51
N PHE A 222 23.69 17.98 0.09
CA PHE A 222 24.32 16.98 0.96
C PHE A 222 25.86 17.06 0.94
N ILE A 223 26.42 18.08 0.29
CA ILE A 223 27.83 18.45 0.38
C ILE A 223 27.98 19.49 1.50
#